data_AF-A0A968MJ92-F1
#
_entry.id   AF-A0A968MJ92-F1
#
_cell.length_a   1.000
_cell.length_b   1.000
_cell.length_c   1.000
_cell.angle_alpha   90.00
_cell.angle_beta   90.00
_cell.angle_gamma   90.00
#
_symmetry.space_group_name_H-M   'P 1'
#
loop_
_entity.id
_entity.type
_entity.pdbx_description
1 polymer ?
#
loop_
_entity_poly.entity_id
_entity_poly.type
_entity_poly.pdbx_seq_one_letter_code
_entity_poly.pdbx_strand_id
1 'polypeptide(L)' 'MGSLHQVFLNILSNAEQAIEDSGKIILKTSIKSHIIIIDIIDDGIGIPEENINRIAEPFFTT' A
#
# COMPACT_ATOMS: atom_id res chain seq x y z
N MET A 1 -13.15 15.76 -0.07
CA MET A 1 -12.67 14.39 0.21
C MET A 1 -11.47 14.49 1.15
N GLY A 2 -11.44 13.72 2.25
CA GLY A 2 -10.44 13.89 3.32
C GLY A 2 -9.07 13.31 3.00
N SER A 3 -8.01 13.80 3.65
CA SER A 3 -6.60 13.37 3.43
C SER A 3 -6.38 11.88 3.61
N LEU A 4 -7.07 11.25 4.57
CA LEU A 4 -6.98 9.81 4.83
C LEU A 4 -7.54 8.97 3.66
N HIS A 5 -8.59 9.44 2.99
CA HIS A 5 -9.13 8.76 1.82
C HIS A 5 -8.12 8.72 0.67
N GLN A 6 -7.39 9.83 0.46
CA GLN A 6 -6.34 9.89 -0.56
C GLN A 6 -5.17 8.95 -0.25
N VAL A 7 -4.79 8.83 1.04
CA VAL A 7 -3.73 7.90 1.46
C VAL A 7 -4.10 6.46 1.09
N PHE A 8 -5.33 6.03 1.37
CA PHE A 8 -5.78 4.69 0.99
C PHE A 8 -5.77 4.48 -0.52
N LEU A 9 -6.23 5.46 -1.31
CA LEU A 9 -6.23 5.35 -2.77
C LEU A 9 -4.82 5.23 -3.33
N ASN A 10 -3.86 5.99 -2.81
CA ASN A 10 -2.47 5.91 -3.27
C ASN A 10 -1.87 4.53 -2.99
N ILE A 11 -2.05 3.99 -1.78
CA ILE A 11 -1.48 2.68 -1.42
C ILE A 11 -2.17 1.57 -2.23
N LEU A 12 -3.49 1.62 -2.39
CA LEU A 12 -4.23 0.62 -3.17
C LEU A 12 -3.88 0.68 -4.66
N SER A 13 -3.65 1.88 -5.21
CA SER A 13 -3.20 2.04 -6.60
C SER A 13 -1.80 1.44 -6.80
N ASN A 14 -0.88 1.64 -5.86
CA ASN A 14 0.45 1.05 -5.95
C ASN A 14 0.40 -0.48 -5.87
N ALA A 15 -0.46 -1.02 -4.99
CA ALA A 15 -0.68 -2.46 -4.86
C ALA A 15 -1.27 -3.07 -6.14
N GLU A 16 -2.19 -2.37 -6.81
CA GLU A 16 -2.77 -2.81 -8.09
C GLU A 16 -1.73 -2.81 -9.22
N GLN A 17 -0.92 -1.74 -9.33
CA GLN A 17 0.14 -1.64 -10.34
C GLN A 17 1.25 -2.67 -10.17
N ALA A 18 1.50 -3.13 -8.94
CA ALA A 18 2.48 -4.17 -8.65
C ALA A 18 2.01 -5.58 -9.08
N ILE A 19 0.72 -5.76 -9.34
CA ILE A 19 0.14 -7.05 -9.77
C ILE A 19 0.02 -7.03 -11.31
N GLU A 20 0.74 -7.92 -12.00
CA GLU A 20 0.76 -7.95 -13.47
C GLU A 20 -0.56 -8.44 -14.10
N ASP A 21 -0.89 -9.73 -13.93
CA ASP A 21 -2.05 -10.36 -14.58
C ASP A 21 -3.20 -10.64 -13.59
N SER A 22 -2.90 -11.36 -12.52
CA SER A 22 -3.87 -11.76 -11.51
C SER A 22 -3.17 -11.91 -10.17
N GLY A 23 -3.78 -11.32 -9.15
CA GLY A 23 -3.26 -11.32 -7.80
C GLY A 23 -4.34 -10.97 -6.81
N LYS A 24 -3.95 -10.76 -5.57
CA LYS A 24 -4.83 -10.50 -4.45
C LYS A 24 -4.29 -9.35 -3.63
N ILE A 25 -5.16 -8.36 -3.44
CA ILE A 25 -4.97 -7.34 -2.41
C ILE A 25 -5.81 -7.75 -1.20
N ILE A 26 -5.16 -7.85 -0.05
CA ILE A 26 -5.79 -8.22 1.23
C ILE A 26 -5.74 -7.00 2.15
N LEU A 27 -6.93 -6.55 2.55
CA LEU A 27 -7.10 -5.54 3.60
C LEU A 27 -7.39 -6.24 4.93
N LYS A 28 -6.55 -6.04 5.93
CA LYS A 28 -6.80 -6.49 7.30
C LYS A 28 -6.87 -5.30 8.22
N THR A 29 -7.85 -5.31 9.11
CA THR A 29 -7.97 -4.29 10.15
C THR A 29 -7.94 -4.95 11.51
N SER A 30 -7.23 -4.34 12.45
CA SER A 30 -7.18 -4.81 13.83
C SER A 30 -7.04 -3.63 14.78
N ILE A 31 -7.32 -3.88 16.06
CA ILE A 31 -7.12 -2.89 17.12
C ILE A 31 -6.11 -3.47 18.11
N LYS A 32 -5.04 -2.73 18.39
CA LYS A 32 -4.02 -3.10 19.38
C LYS A 32 -3.73 -1.90 20.28
N SER A 33 -3.95 -2.04 21.58
CA SER A 33 -3.68 -0.99 22.58
C SER A 33 -4.23 0.40 22.20
N HIS A 34 -5.48 0.44 21.71
CA HIS A 34 -6.18 1.65 21.24
C HIS A 34 -5.67 2.27 19.92
N ILE A 35 -4.82 1.56 19.19
CA ILE A 35 -4.39 1.94 17.84
C ILE A 35 -5.14 1.06 16.84
N ILE A 36 -5.73 1.69 15.82
CA ILE A 36 -6.25 0.98 14.64
C ILE A 36 -5.06 0.68 13.73
N ILE A 37 -4.85 -0.61 13.46
CA ILE A 37 -3.84 -1.10 12.52
C ILE A 37 -4.58 -1.52 11.25
N ILE A 38 -4.09 -1.06 10.11
CA ILE A 38 -4.60 -1.40 8.78
C ILE A 38 -3.44 -1.94 7.97
N ASP A 39 -3.50 -3.22 7.64
CA ASP A 39 -2.54 -3.87 6.76
C ASP A 39 -3.12 -3.93 5.34
N ILE A 40 -2.38 -3.43 4.37
CA ILE A 40 -2.66 -3.56 2.94
C ILE A 40 -1.55 -4.45 2.37
N ILE A 41 -1.91 -5.62 1.87
CA ILE A 41 -0.96 -6.66 1.45
C ILE A 41 -1.31 -7.06 0.02
N ASP A 42 -0.37 -6.96 -0.90
CA ASP A 42 -0.46 -7.54 -2.24
C ASP A 42 0.50 -8.73 -2.40
N ASP A 43 0.29 -9.51 -3.46
CA ASP A 43 1.16 -10.60 -3.91
C ASP A 43 1.82 -10.28 -5.27
N GLY A 44 2.03 -8.99 -5.54
CA GLY A 44 2.68 -8.50 -6.76
C GLY A 44 4.19 -8.68 -6.79
N ILE A 45 4.84 -8.01 -7.74
CA ILE A 45 6.29 -8.10 -7.99
C ILE A 45 7.16 -7.53 -6.85
N GLY A 46 6.53 -6.89 -5.87
CA GLY A 46 7.20 -6.24 -4.74
C GLY A 46 7.92 -4.95 -5.13
N ILE A 47 8.83 -4.49 -4.28
CA ILE A 47 9.54 -3.23 -4.44
C ILE A 47 11.04 -3.52 -4.60
N PRO A 48 11.72 -3.03 -5.65
CA PRO A 48 13.17 -3.15 -5.79
C PRO A 48 13.92 -2.56 -4.58
N GLU A 49 15.00 -3.20 -4.12
CA GLU A 49 15.75 -2.76 -2.92
C GLU A 49 16.22 -1.30 -2.99
N GLU A 50 16.64 -0.86 -4.18
CA GLU A 50 17.06 0.52 -4.45
C GLU A 50 15.96 1.58 -4.20
N ASN A 51 14.71 1.16 -4.27
CA ASN A 51 13.54 2.03 -4.12
C ASN A 51 12.93 2.00 -2.71
N ILE A 52 13.32 1.06 -1.84
CA ILE A 52 12.75 0.90 -0.48
C ILE A 52 12.83 2.19 0.34
N ASN A 53 13.94 2.93 0.25
CA ASN A 53 14.13 4.16 1.02
C ASN A 53 13.27 5.33 0.52
N ARG A 54 12.65 5.19 -0.65
CA ARG A 54 11.92 6.25 -1.35
C ARG A 54 10.40 6.06 -1.30
N ILE A 55 9.91 4.92 -0.82
CA ILE A 55 8.47 4.60 -0.79
C ILE A 55 7.64 5.57 0.07
N ALA A 56 8.29 6.29 1.00
CA ALA A 56 7.66 7.30 1.85
C ALA A 56 7.74 8.72 1.25
N GLU A 57 8.42 8.90 0.11
CA GLU A 57 8.45 10.18 -0.62
C GLU A 57 7.06 10.45 -1.22
N PRO A 58 6.48 11.63 -0.99
CA PRO A 58 5.22 11.99 -1.61
C PRO A 58 5.30 11.85 -3.14
N PHE A 59 4.29 11.23 -3.75
CA PHE A 59 4.17 11.02 -5.20
C PHE A 59 5.20 10.08 -5.84
N PHE A 60 5.97 9.34 -5.05
CA PHE A 60 6.83 8.29 -5.58
C PHE A 60 5.98 7.12 -6.11
N THR A 61 6.23 6.74 -7.36
CA THR A 61 5.67 5.56 -8.02
C THR A 61 6.81 4.84 -8.74
N THR A 62 6.76 3.51 -8.77
CA THR A 62 7.63 2.66 -9.58
C THR A 62 7.00 2.36 -10.93
#